data_AF-A0A183EIN7-F1
#
_entry.id   AF-A0A183EIN7-F1
#
_cell.length_a   1.000
_cell.length_b   1.000
_cell.length_c   1.000
_cell.angle_alpha   90.00
_cell.angle_beta   90.00
_cell.angle_gamma   90.00
#
_symmetry.space_group_name_H-M   'P 1'
#
loop_
_entity.id
_entity.type
_entity.pdbx_description
1 polymer ?
#
loop_
_entity_poly.entity_id
_entity_poly.type
_entity_poly.pdbx_seq_one_letter_code
_entity_poly.pdbx_strand_id
1 'polypeptide(L)'
;MVLRPLEFADCLSDSPWFRQNLHEHESVLEDAHKNIKNIESQCRELIQCTRKLSMAQRAFAKSLKEFKFVTIGSTETDDERKIGECLSKFGDFVNQIEDHREKIIEDSEIHYIEPLRRFRVEAIGKVLHDDKKRYDKESNKFYASLEKHLHLSTARRNDFKEADAQLDMQQRNFCKSSLDYVTAIQAVQERMKFEFVETLCSFIYSWLTFYHVGHVTHEDFKPFLSEVQSKVQKAKQSFEETKEYYLQLKEKMLANHLKNAVR
;
A
#
# COMPACT_ATOMS: atom_id res chain seq x y z
N MET A 1 -18.29 19.97 1.82
CA MET A 1 -18.72 21.13 1.02
C MET A 1 -18.97 20.64 -0.39
N VAL A 2 -20.14 20.88 -0.97
CA VAL A 2 -20.39 20.56 -2.39
C VAL A 2 -19.87 21.74 -3.19
N LEU A 3 -18.91 21.50 -4.09
CA LEU A 3 -18.38 22.54 -4.98
C LEU A 3 -19.45 22.98 -5.98
N ARG A 4 -19.49 24.27 -6.32
CA ARG A 4 -20.40 24.77 -7.35
C ARG A 4 -19.86 24.39 -8.72
N PRO A 5 -20.69 23.96 -9.68
CA PRO A 5 -20.21 23.61 -11.02
C PRO A 5 -19.41 24.74 -11.68
N LEU A 6 -18.36 24.37 -12.41
CA LEU A 6 -17.65 25.28 -13.32
C LEU A 6 -18.41 25.32 -14.65
N GLU A 7 -19.34 26.27 -14.78
CA GLU A 7 -20.09 26.46 -16.01
C GLU A 7 -19.20 27.06 -17.12
N PHE A 8 -19.24 26.48 -18.32
CA PHE A 8 -18.45 26.97 -19.45
C PHE A 8 -18.83 28.40 -19.86
N ALA A 9 -20.09 28.79 -19.68
CA ALA A 9 -20.54 30.15 -19.97
C ALA A 9 -19.92 31.19 -19.02
N ASP A 10 -19.78 30.85 -17.73
CA ASP A 10 -19.18 31.72 -16.72
C ASP A 10 -17.66 31.87 -16.94
N CYS A 11 -17.03 30.79 -17.41
CA CYS A 11 -15.63 30.75 -17.84
C CYS A 11 -15.34 31.74 -18.99
N LEU A 12 -16.26 31.87 -19.95
CA LEU A 12 -16.12 32.84 -21.05
C LEU A 12 -16.37 34.28 -20.60
N SER A 13 -17.24 34.47 -19.62
CA SER A 13 -17.55 35.78 -19.04
C SER A 13 -16.47 36.26 -18.07
N ASP A 14 -15.64 35.35 -17.57
CA ASP A 14 -14.49 35.59 -16.70
C ASP A 14 -14.80 36.47 -15.48
N SER A 15 -15.95 36.23 -14.86
CA SER A 15 -16.41 37.05 -13.74
C SER A 15 -15.55 36.83 -12.48
N PRO A 16 -15.49 37.80 -11.56
CA PRO A 16 -14.85 37.60 -10.25
C PRO A 16 -15.41 36.39 -9.48
N TRP A 17 -16.71 36.12 -9.64
CA TRP A 17 -17.38 34.97 -9.05
C TRP A 17 -16.91 33.64 -9.65
N PHE A 18 -16.74 33.59 -10.97
CA PHE A 18 -16.15 32.45 -11.65
C PHE A 18 -14.71 32.21 -11.18
N ARG A 19 -13.88 33.26 -11.09
CA ARG A 19 -12.50 33.15 -10.61
C ARG A 19 -12.41 32.63 -9.19
N GLN A 20 -13.32 33.08 -8.31
CA GLN A 20 -13.41 32.55 -6.96
C GLN A 20 -13.78 31.06 -6.96
N ASN A 21 -14.78 30.64 -7.75
CA ASN A 21 -15.18 29.24 -7.85
C ASN A 21 -14.05 28.37 -8.43
N LEU A 22 -13.36 28.85 -9.48
CA LEU A 22 -12.19 28.19 -10.05
C LEU A 22 -11.11 27.94 -9.00
N HIS A 23 -10.80 28.96 -8.18
CA HIS A 23 -9.84 28.83 -7.09
C HIS A 23 -10.28 27.81 -6.03
N GLU A 24 -11.58 27.73 -5.70
CA GLU A 24 -12.11 26.69 -4.80
C GLU A 24 -11.87 25.28 -5.37
N HIS A 25 -12.07 25.06 -6.67
CA HIS A 25 -11.76 23.80 -7.33
C HIS A 25 -10.25 23.48 -7.33
N GLU A 26 -9.41 24.47 -7.61
CA GLU A 26 -7.94 24.33 -7.53
C GLU A 26 -7.49 23.93 -6.13
N SER A 27 -7.99 24.60 -5.09
CA SER A 27 -7.67 24.30 -3.70
C SER A 27 -8.05 22.87 -3.31
N VAL A 28 -9.24 22.40 -3.73
CA VAL A 28 -9.66 21.02 -3.48
C VAL A 28 -8.75 20.01 -4.20
N LEU A 29 -8.31 20.32 -5.42
CA LEU A 29 -7.36 19.47 -6.13
C LEU A 29 -5.97 19.47 -5.47
N GLU A 30 -5.50 20.60 -4.95
CA GLU A 30 -4.25 20.66 -4.17
C GLU A 30 -4.32 19.81 -2.91
N ASP A 31 -5.44 19.84 -2.20
CA ASP A 31 -5.64 19.02 -1.01
C ASP A 31 -5.74 17.53 -1.38
N ALA A 32 -6.45 17.19 -2.46
CA ALA A 32 -6.47 15.82 -2.98
C ALA A 32 -5.05 15.34 -3.35
N HIS A 33 -4.26 16.16 -4.03
CA HIS A 33 -2.87 15.85 -4.36
C HIS A 33 -2.02 15.57 -3.10
N LYS A 34 -2.14 16.39 -2.06
CA LYS A 34 -1.45 16.19 -0.76
C LYS A 34 -1.92 14.92 -0.05
N ASN A 35 -3.23 14.68 -0.01
CA ASN A 35 -3.81 13.52 0.66
C ASN A 35 -3.40 12.21 -0.03
N ILE A 36 -3.43 12.17 -1.37
CA ILE A 36 -2.98 11.00 -2.14
C ILE A 36 -1.48 10.76 -1.91
N LYS A 37 -0.66 11.80 -1.81
CA LYS A 37 0.77 11.65 -1.46
C LYS A 37 0.95 11.01 -0.09
N ASN A 38 0.13 11.42 0.89
CA ASN A 38 0.19 10.84 2.22
C ASN A 38 -0.20 9.35 2.18
N ILE A 39 -1.29 9.00 1.49
CA ILE A 39 -1.70 7.60 1.30
C ILE A 39 -0.60 6.78 0.63
N GLU A 40 0.00 7.29 -0.46
CA GLU A 40 1.15 6.67 -1.13
C GLU A 40 2.29 6.40 -0.13
N SER A 41 2.63 7.38 0.71
CA SER A 41 3.67 7.24 1.73
C SER A 41 3.33 6.18 2.79
N GLN A 42 2.07 6.14 3.24
CA GLN A 42 1.63 5.13 4.22
C GLN A 42 1.63 3.72 3.60
N CYS A 43 1.24 3.58 2.34
CA CYS A 43 1.34 2.31 1.60
C CYS A 43 2.80 1.84 1.53
N ARG A 44 3.75 2.72 1.18
CA ARG A 44 5.18 2.41 1.14
C ARG A 44 5.71 1.94 2.50
N GLU A 45 5.39 2.64 3.58
CA GLU A 45 5.80 2.26 4.94
C GLU A 45 5.23 0.89 5.34
N LEU A 46 3.96 0.64 5.01
CA LEU A 46 3.31 -0.64 5.29
C LEU A 46 3.98 -1.80 4.55
N ILE A 47 4.34 -1.62 3.28
CA ILE A 47 5.08 -2.62 2.50
C ILE A 47 6.47 -2.84 3.10
N GLN A 48 7.15 -1.78 3.54
CA GLN A 48 8.46 -1.90 4.18
C GLN A 48 8.37 -2.67 5.51
N CYS A 49 7.38 -2.39 6.35
CA CYS A 49 7.12 -3.14 7.58
C CYS A 49 6.77 -4.61 7.28
N THR A 50 5.97 -4.86 6.25
CA THR A 50 5.60 -6.21 5.82
C THR A 50 6.81 -7.01 5.35
N ARG A 51 7.76 -6.37 4.65
CA ARG A 51 9.04 -6.97 4.27
C ARG A 51 9.89 -7.34 5.49
N LYS A 52 9.99 -6.45 6.48
CA LYS A 52 10.71 -6.75 7.74
C LYS A 52 10.09 -7.94 8.48
N LEU A 53 8.77 -8.00 8.55
CA LEU A 53 8.04 -9.13 9.13
C LEU A 53 8.36 -10.43 8.38
N SER A 54 8.35 -10.39 7.05
CA SER A 54 8.65 -11.56 6.23
C SER A 54 10.06 -12.10 6.48
N MET A 55 11.05 -11.21 6.53
CA MET A 55 12.43 -11.58 6.87
C MET A 55 12.52 -12.23 8.26
N ALA A 56 11.82 -11.68 9.26
CA ALA A 56 11.80 -12.25 10.61
C ALA A 56 11.14 -13.63 10.65
N GLN A 57 10.03 -13.82 9.94
CA GLN A 57 9.34 -15.12 9.86
C GLN A 57 10.18 -16.16 9.13
N ARG A 58 10.86 -15.81 8.03
CA ARG A 58 11.80 -16.70 7.34
C ARG A 58 13.00 -17.07 8.22
N ALA A 59 13.55 -16.12 8.97
CA ALA A 59 14.64 -16.40 9.91
C ALA A 59 14.19 -17.36 11.03
N PHE A 60 12.99 -17.17 11.57
CA PHE A 60 12.39 -18.09 12.53
C PHE A 60 12.18 -19.49 11.93
N ALA A 61 11.63 -19.58 10.72
CA ALA A 61 11.46 -20.84 9.99
C ALA A 61 12.79 -21.57 9.77
N LYS A 62 13.85 -20.82 9.43
CA LYS A 62 15.20 -21.37 9.30
C LYS A 62 15.69 -21.99 10.62
N SER A 63 15.55 -21.28 11.74
CA SER A 63 15.91 -21.81 13.06
C SER A 63 15.16 -23.09 13.43
N LEU A 64 13.87 -23.20 13.06
CA LEU A 64 13.09 -24.42 13.26
C LEU A 64 13.63 -25.59 12.43
N LYS A 65 13.98 -25.34 11.15
CA LYS A 65 14.49 -26.36 10.23
C LYS A 65 15.91 -26.82 10.56
N GLU A 66 16.72 -25.93 11.13
CA GLU A 66 18.11 -26.22 11.52
C GLU A 66 18.21 -26.81 12.93
N PHE A 67 17.11 -26.88 13.68
CA PHE A 67 17.11 -27.43 15.03
C PHE A 67 17.56 -28.90 15.02
N LYS A 68 18.55 -29.21 15.85
CA LYS A 68 19.06 -30.55 16.12
C LYS A 68 19.38 -30.69 17.60
N PHE A 69 19.20 -31.89 18.15
CA PHE A 69 19.60 -32.15 19.52
C PHE A 69 21.12 -32.27 19.61
N VAL A 70 21.70 -31.76 20.69
CA VAL A 70 23.09 -32.03 21.03
C VAL A 70 23.12 -33.37 21.78
N THR A 71 23.59 -34.42 21.12
CA THR A 71 23.59 -35.79 21.68
C THR A 71 24.88 -36.10 22.44
N ILE A 72 24.76 -36.82 23.57
CA ILE A 72 25.91 -37.46 24.23
C ILE A 72 26.13 -38.81 23.52
N GLY A 73 27.08 -38.85 22.58
CA GLY A 73 27.33 -39.98 21.68
C GLY A 73 27.03 -39.64 20.22
N SER A 74 27.41 -40.53 19.29
CA SER A 74 27.42 -40.27 17.85
C SER A 74 26.05 -40.41 17.15
N THR A 75 24.97 -40.75 17.86
CA THR A 75 23.67 -41.13 17.25
C THR A 75 22.48 -40.56 18.00
N GLU A 76 21.54 -39.94 17.27
CA GLU A 76 20.24 -39.48 17.77
C GLU A 76 19.26 -40.64 18.01
N THR A 77 18.48 -40.53 19.09
CA THR A 77 17.32 -41.38 19.35
C THR A 77 16.23 -41.16 18.29
N ASP A 78 15.31 -42.12 18.16
CA ASP A 78 14.19 -42.00 17.23
C ASP A 78 13.25 -40.83 17.59
N ASP A 79 13.10 -40.50 18.87
CA ASP A 79 12.23 -39.41 19.32
C ASP A 79 12.87 -38.04 19.06
N GLU A 80 14.18 -37.90 19.25
CA GLU A 80 14.92 -36.68 18.88
C GLU A 80 14.80 -36.40 17.38
N ARG A 81 14.96 -37.43 16.53
CA ARG A 81 14.75 -37.33 15.08
C ARG A 81 13.34 -36.89 14.73
N LYS A 82 12.31 -37.50 15.34
CA LYS A 82 10.90 -37.12 15.11
C LYS A 82 10.58 -35.69 15.54
N ILE A 83 11.18 -35.19 16.62
CA ILE A 83 11.02 -33.80 17.04
C ILE A 83 11.67 -32.87 16.01
N GLY A 84 12.89 -33.17 15.55
CA GLY A 84 13.55 -32.41 14.48
C GLY A 84 12.72 -32.35 13.20
N GLU A 85 12.20 -33.49 12.73
CA GLU A 85 11.28 -33.57 11.59
C GLU A 85 10.00 -32.74 11.79
N CYS A 86 9.44 -32.74 13.01
CA CYS A 86 8.27 -31.95 13.36
C CYS A 86 8.53 -30.45 13.26
N LEU A 87 9.64 -29.97 13.84
CA LEU A 87 10.04 -28.57 13.76
C LEU A 87 10.36 -28.15 12.32
N SER A 88 11.01 -29.02 11.56
CA SER A 88 11.27 -28.77 10.14
C SER A 88 9.96 -28.54 9.36
N LYS A 89 8.93 -29.37 9.59
CA LYS A 89 7.60 -29.18 8.99
C LYS A 89 6.91 -27.88 9.42
N PHE A 90 7.08 -27.43 10.67
CA PHE A 90 6.61 -26.09 11.06
C PHE A 90 7.32 -24.98 10.29
N GLY A 91 8.63 -25.10 10.08
CA GLY A 91 9.39 -24.17 9.26
C GLY A 91 8.95 -24.16 7.79
N ASP A 92 8.64 -25.33 7.22
CA ASP A 92 8.09 -25.42 5.85
C ASP A 92 6.73 -24.71 5.72
N PHE A 93 5.84 -24.91 6.70
CA PHE A 93 4.55 -24.20 6.75
C PHE A 93 4.73 -22.67 6.79
N VAL A 94 5.62 -22.17 7.66
CA VAL A 94 5.90 -20.72 7.74
C VAL A 94 6.46 -20.20 6.41
N ASN A 95 7.39 -20.93 5.78
CA ASN A 95 7.93 -20.52 4.48
C ASN A 95 6.86 -20.48 3.39
N GLN A 96 5.94 -21.44 3.36
CA GLN A 96 4.85 -21.46 2.38
C GLN A 96 3.95 -20.21 2.48
N ILE A 97 3.66 -19.74 3.70
CA ILE A 97 2.92 -18.48 3.91
C ILE A 97 3.75 -17.29 3.41
N GLU A 98 5.04 -17.27 3.71
CA GLU A 98 5.93 -16.15 3.34
C GLU A 98 6.21 -16.07 1.84
N ASP A 99 6.22 -17.20 1.11
CA ASP A 99 6.31 -17.22 -0.35
C ASP A 99 5.11 -16.49 -1.01
N HIS A 100 3.93 -16.52 -0.38
CA HIS A 100 2.78 -15.77 -0.86
C HIS A 100 2.83 -14.30 -0.46
N ARG A 101 3.36 -13.99 0.74
CA ARG A 101 3.55 -12.60 1.18
C ARG A 101 4.56 -11.88 0.29
N GLU A 102 5.64 -12.55 -0.10
CA GLU A 102 6.70 -12.02 -0.95
C GLU A 102 6.15 -11.58 -2.32
N LYS A 103 5.31 -12.39 -2.96
CA LYS A 103 4.66 -12.02 -4.22
C LYS A 103 3.87 -10.71 -4.10
N ILE A 104 3.10 -10.54 -3.03
CA ILE A 104 2.32 -9.33 -2.80
C ILE A 104 3.23 -8.12 -2.56
N ILE A 105 4.34 -8.30 -1.84
CA ILE A 105 5.34 -7.26 -1.65
C ILE A 105 5.97 -6.85 -2.99
N GLU A 106 6.35 -7.80 -3.84
CA GLU A 106 6.96 -7.56 -5.14
C GLU A 106 6.00 -6.85 -6.10
N ASP A 107 4.75 -7.30 -6.15
CA ASP A 107 3.72 -6.73 -7.01
C ASP A 107 3.28 -5.33 -6.57
N SER A 108 3.52 -4.96 -5.31
CA SER A 108 2.91 -3.78 -4.71
C SER A 108 3.38 -2.44 -5.27
N GLU A 109 4.65 -2.35 -5.67
CA GLU A 109 5.19 -1.12 -6.26
C GLU A 109 4.53 -0.85 -7.61
N ILE A 110 4.43 -1.88 -8.46
CA ILE A 110 3.95 -1.77 -9.83
C ILE A 110 2.42 -1.60 -9.88
N HIS A 111 1.68 -2.36 -9.07
CA HIS A 111 0.23 -2.43 -9.20
C HIS A 111 -0.53 -1.45 -8.31
N TYR A 112 0.10 -0.90 -7.27
CA TYR A 112 -0.58 -0.01 -6.32
C TYR A 112 0.13 1.32 -6.16
N ILE A 113 1.43 1.31 -5.85
CA ILE A 113 2.13 2.55 -5.54
C ILE A 113 2.34 3.42 -6.79
N GLU A 114 2.84 2.84 -7.88
CA GLU A 114 3.09 3.58 -9.11
C GLU A 114 1.80 4.14 -9.73
N PRO A 115 0.67 3.40 -9.79
CA PRO A 115 -0.60 3.96 -10.25
C PRO A 115 -1.09 5.12 -9.39
N LEU A 116 -0.99 5.05 -8.05
CA LEU A 116 -1.31 6.17 -7.15
C LEU A 116 -0.41 7.38 -7.42
N ARG A 117 0.89 7.16 -7.56
CA ARG A 117 1.87 8.21 -7.86
C ARG A 117 1.60 8.85 -9.21
N ARG A 118 1.34 8.04 -10.24
CA ARG A 118 1.05 8.46 -11.61
C ARG A 118 -0.22 9.30 -11.66
N PHE A 119 -1.30 8.84 -11.06
CA PHE A 119 -2.54 9.61 -10.98
C PHE A 119 -2.31 10.96 -10.26
N ARG A 120 -1.58 10.95 -9.15
CA ARG A 120 -1.23 12.16 -8.41
C ARG A 120 -0.42 13.15 -9.26
N VAL A 121 0.68 12.71 -9.87
CA VAL A 121 1.64 13.60 -10.54
C VAL A 121 1.20 13.95 -11.96
N GLU A 122 0.84 12.94 -12.76
CA GLU A 122 0.57 13.11 -14.19
C GLU A 122 -0.86 13.52 -14.50
N ALA A 123 -1.83 13.19 -13.63
CA ALA A 123 -3.21 13.70 -13.78
C ALA A 123 -3.41 14.99 -12.98
N ILE A 124 -3.34 14.93 -11.64
CA ILE A 124 -3.65 16.10 -10.79
C ILE A 124 -2.54 17.16 -10.91
N GLY A 125 -1.27 16.77 -10.76
CA GLY A 125 -0.13 17.68 -10.83
C GLY A 125 -0.04 18.41 -12.16
N LYS A 126 -0.26 17.72 -13.28
CA LYS A 126 -0.31 18.34 -14.61
C LYS A 126 -1.38 19.43 -14.71
N VAL A 127 -2.58 19.21 -14.17
CA VAL A 127 -3.66 20.21 -14.17
C VAL A 127 -3.25 21.43 -13.34
N LEU A 128 -2.77 21.21 -12.11
CA LEU A 128 -2.40 22.29 -11.17
C LEU A 128 -1.16 23.09 -11.60
N HIS A 129 -0.29 22.53 -12.44
CA HIS A 129 0.97 23.16 -12.83
C HIS A 129 0.99 23.54 -14.31
N ASP A 130 0.96 22.57 -15.21
CA ASP A 130 1.18 22.82 -16.63
C ASP A 130 -0.03 23.47 -17.29
N ASP A 131 -1.22 22.95 -17.00
CA ASP A 131 -2.46 23.45 -17.61
C ASP A 131 -2.82 24.82 -17.03
N LYS A 132 -2.68 25.00 -15.70
CA LYS A 132 -2.80 26.30 -15.03
C LYS A 132 -1.82 27.34 -15.58
N LYS A 133 -0.55 26.98 -15.75
CA LYS A 133 0.46 27.90 -16.29
C LYS A 133 0.12 28.36 -17.72
N ARG A 134 -0.45 27.49 -18.56
CA ARG A 134 -0.91 27.87 -19.90
C ARG A 134 -2.09 28.83 -19.82
N TYR A 135 -3.06 28.54 -18.96
CA TYR A 135 -4.19 29.42 -18.69
C TYR A 135 -3.75 30.80 -18.22
N ASP A 136 -2.90 30.88 -17.19
CA ASP A 136 -2.39 32.15 -16.65
C ASP A 136 -1.61 32.94 -17.71
N LYS A 137 -0.84 32.26 -18.56
CA LYS A 137 -0.09 32.89 -19.65
C LYS A 137 -1.02 33.56 -20.67
N GLU A 138 -2.05 32.87 -21.15
CA GLU A 138 -2.98 33.45 -22.11
C GLU A 138 -3.89 34.51 -21.46
N SER A 139 -4.26 34.33 -20.18
CA SER A 139 -4.97 35.35 -19.40
C SER A 139 -4.16 36.66 -19.30
N ASN A 140 -2.86 36.57 -18.96
CA ASN A 140 -1.99 37.73 -18.85
C ASN A 140 -1.79 38.44 -20.20
N LYS A 141 -1.63 37.69 -21.30
CA LYS A 141 -1.53 38.27 -22.65
C LYS A 141 -2.79 39.02 -23.05
N PHE A 142 -3.95 38.43 -22.78
CA PHE A 142 -5.23 39.05 -23.09
C PHE A 142 -5.42 40.36 -22.32
N TYR A 143 -5.22 40.37 -21.00
CA TYR A 143 -5.36 41.60 -20.22
C TYR A 143 -4.33 42.67 -20.61
N ALA A 144 -3.08 42.29 -20.88
CA ALA A 144 -2.08 43.24 -21.37
C ALA A 144 -2.45 43.82 -22.74
N SER A 145 -3.08 43.03 -23.63
CA SER A 145 -3.58 43.50 -24.92
C SER A 145 -4.79 44.41 -24.74
N LEU A 146 -5.71 44.06 -23.85
CA LEU A 146 -6.91 44.85 -23.53
C LEU A 146 -6.52 46.20 -22.93
N GLU A 147 -5.60 46.23 -21.97
CA GLU A 147 -5.11 47.47 -21.39
C GLU A 147 -4.50 48.38 -22.46
N LYS A 148 -3.63 47.86 -23.34
CA LYS A 148 -3.07 48.64 -24.46
C LYS A 148 -4.15 49.19 -25.37
N HIS A 149 -5.18 48.38 -25.67
CA HIS A 149 -6.30 48.75 -26.51
C HIS A 149 -7.13 49.89 -25.88
N LEU A 150 -7.39 49.82 -24.58
CA LEU A 150 -8.14 50.85 -23.84
C LEU A 150 -7.39 52.21 -23.76
N HIS A 151 -6.07 52.20 -23.90
CA HIS A 151 -5.25 53.42 -23.94
C HIS A 151 -5.17 54.07 -25.33
N LEU A 152 -5.80 53.49 -26.36
CA LEU A 152 -5.87 54.11 -27.68
C LEU A 152 -6.71 55.39 -27.62
N SER A 153 -6.28 56.40 -28.38
CA SER A 153 -6.94 57.70 -28.43
C SER A 153 -7.06 58.16 -29.87
N THR A 154 -8.21 58.73 -30.22
CA THR A 154 -8.45 59.37 -31.52
C THR A 154 -7.60 60.62 -31.73
N ALA A 155 -6.99 61.16 -30.67
CA ALA A 155 -6.04 62.27 -30.76
C ALA A 155 -4.68 61.89 -31.35
N ARG A 156 -4.38 60.58 -31.45
CA ARG A 156 -3.14 60.05 -32.05
C ARG A 156 -3.46 59.27 -33.32
N ARG A 157 -2.52 59.25 -34.26
CA ARG A 157 -2.64 58.42 -35.48
C ARG A 157 -2.36 56.96 -35.10
N ASN A 158 -3.41 56.21 -34.81
CA ASN A 158 -3.37 54.77 -34.52
C ASN A 158 -3.97 53.96 -35.67
N ASP A 159 -3.49 52.73 -35.86
CA ASP A 159 -4.20 51.74 -36.68
C ASP A 159 -5.20 50.99 -35.80
N PHE A 160 -6.43 51.49 -35.74
CA PHE A 160 -7.49 50.90 -34.94
C PHE A 160 -7.87 49.49 -35.43
N LYS A 161 -7.78 49.22 -36.74
CA LYS A 161 -8.15 47.92 -37.30
C LYS A 161 -7.15 46.84 -36.88
N GLU A 162 -5.86 47.15 -36.90
CA GLU A 162 -4.83 46.23 -36.43
C GLU A 162 -4.97 45.98 -34.92
N ALA A 163 -5.25 47.01 -34.13
CA ALA A 163 -5.44 46.88 -32.69
C ALA A 163 -6.70 46.06 -32.31
N ASP A 164 -7.81 46.23 -33.05
CA ASP A 164 -9.02 45.41 -32.91
C ASP A 164 -8.70 43.93 -33.21
N ALA A 165 -8.06 43.67 -34.35
CA ALA A 165 -7.71 42.31 -34.78
C ALA A 165 -6.77 41.61 -33.79
N GLN A 166 -5.81 42.35 -33.22
CA GLN A 166 -4.90 41.83 -32.20
C GLN A 166 -5.65 41.48 -30.90
N LEU A 167 -6.55 42.35 -30.44
CA LEU A 167 -7.35 42.11 -29.25
C LEU A 167 -8.27 40.90 -29.42
N ASP A 168 -8.98 40.81 -30.55
CA ASP A 168 -9.84 39.69 -30.90
C ASP A 168 -9.09 38.37 -30.89
N MET A 169 -7.87 38.34 -31.45
CA MET A 169 -7.02 37.15 -31.44
C MET A 169 -6.63 36.74 -30.01
N GLN A 170 -6.22 37.69 -29.16
CA GLN A 170 -5.87 37.38 -27.77
C GLN A 170 -7.09 36.93 -26.96
N GLN A 171 -8.25 37.52 -27.19
CA GLN A 171 -9.50 37.12 -26.53
C GLN A 171 -9.86 35.67 -26.89
N ARG A 172 -9.77 35.29 -28.17
CA ARG A 172 -10.01 33.91 -28.61
C ARG A 172 -9.05 32.92 -27.94
N ASN A 173 -7.76 33.27 -27.86
CA ASN A 173 -6.75 32.43 -27.22
C ASN A 173 -7.03 32.26 -25.72
N PHE A 174 -7.38 33.35 -25.03
CA PHE A 174 -7.77 33.31 -23.62
C PHE A 174 -9.01 32.44 -23.41
N CYS A 175 -10.10 32.69 -24.15
CA CYS A 175 -11.34 31.91 -24.04
C CYS A 175 -11.08 30.42 -24.28
N LYS A 176 -10.31 30.06 -25.31
CA LYS A 176 -9.94 28.68 -25.59
C LYS A 176 -9.16 28.06 -24.43
N SER A 177 -8.12 28.74 -23.95
CA SER A 177 -7.30 28.22 -22.84
C SER A 177 -8.09 28.12 -21.53
N SER A 178 -9.05 29.00 -21.31
CA SER A 178 -9.95 28.97 -20.15
C SER A 178 -10.86 27.75 -20.19
N LEU A 179 -11.50 27.49 -21.34
CA LEU A 179 -12.33 26.30 -21.56
C LEU A 179 -11.52 25.00 -21.43
N ASP A 180 -10.31 24.95 -22.01
CA ASP A 180 -9.41 23.81 -21.90
C ASP A 180 -9.03 23.53 -20.43
N TYR A 181 -8.78 24.58 -19.65
CA TYR A 181 -8.41 24.44 -18.24
C TYR A 181 -9.57 23.97 -17.36
N VAL A 182 -10.76 24.56 -17.52
CA VAL A 182 -11.99 24.10 -16.83
C VAL A 182 -12.30 22.65 -17.16
N THR A 183 -12.18 22.28 -18.44
CA THR A 183 -12.36 20.89 -18.90
C THR A 183 -11.37 19.94 -18.22
N ALA A 184 -10.10 20.34 -18.10
CA ALA A 184 -9.07 19.53 -17.46
C ALA A 184 -9.35 19.33 -15.96
N ILE A 185 -9.79 20.38 -15.26
CA ILE A 185 -10.20 20.31 -13.85
C ILE A 185 -11.38 19.35 -13.68
N GLN A 186 -12.44 19.51 -14.46
CA GLN A 186 -13.62 18.63 -14.39
C GLN A 186 -13.24 17.18 -14.70
N ALA A 187 -12.44 16.95 -15.75
CA ALA A 187 -12.01 15.62 -16.14
C ALA A 187 -11.20 14.92 -15.05
N VAL A 188 -10.26 15.60 -14.39
CA VAL A 188 -9.47 14.97 -13.31
C VAL A 188 -10.32 14.71 -12.06
N GLN A 189 -11.30 15.56 -11.76
CA GLN A 189 -12.25 15.33 -10.67
C GLN A 189 -13.14 14.11 -10.93
N GLU A 190 -13.62 13.90 -12.16
CA GLU A 190 -14.36 12.69 -12.53
C GLU A 190 -13.47 11.44 -12.50
N ARG A 191 -12.23 11.53 -13.04
CA ARG A 191 -11.27 10.43 -13.00
C ARG A 191 -10.93 9.97 -11.59
N MET A 192 -10.86 10.90 -10.64
CA MET A 192 -10.61 10.58 -9.23
C MET A 192 -11.68 9.65 -8.64
N LYS A 193 -12.92 9.69 -9.14
CA LYS A 193 -14.00 8.83 -8.64
C LYS A 193 -13.83 7.36 -9.00
N PHE A 194 -13.08 7.05 -10.06
CA PHE A 194 -12.86 5.67 -10.50
C PHE A 194 -11.39 5.27 -10.47
N GLU A 195 -10.45 6.00 -11.07
CA GLU A 195 -9.06 5.55 -11.23
C GLU A 195 -8.33 5.41 -9.89
N PHE A 196 -8.50 6.40 -9.01
CA PHE A 196 -7.95 6.36 -7.65
C PHE A 196 -8.64 5.29 -6.80
N VAL A 197 -9.97 5.20 -6.89
CA VAL A 197 -10.77 4.25 -6.10
C VAL A 197 -10.48 2.81 -6.51
N GLU A 198 -10.42 2.51 -7.81
CA GLU A 198 -10.09 1.19 -8.37
C GLU A 198 -8.71 0.72 -7.93
N THR A 199 -7.72 1.62 -7.92
CA THR A 199 -6.36 1.31 -7.45
C THR A 199 -6.37 0.89 -5.98
N LEU A 200 -7.08 1.63 -5.12
CA LEU A 200 -7.20 1.30 -3.70
C LEU A 200 -8.02 0.02 -3.47
N CYS A 201 -9.12 -0.17 -4.19
CA CYS A 201 -9.90 -1.40 -4.12
C CYS A 201 -9.04 -2.61 -4.46
N SER A 202 -8.27 -2.54 -5.55
CA SER A 202 -7.37 -3.61 -5.99
C SER A 202 -6.34 -3.96 -4.92
N PHE A 203 -5.77 -2.95 -4.25
CA PHE A 203 -4.85 -3.15 -3.13
C PHE A 203 -5.50 -3.91 -1.96
N ILE A 204 -6.71 -3.51 -1.56
CA ILE A 204 -7.45 -4.19 -0.50
C ILE A 204 -7.79 -5.64 -0.90
N TYR A 205 -8.20 -5.87 -2.14
CA TYR A 205 -8.47 -7.23 -2.63
C TYR A 205 -7.22 -8.12 -2.61
N SER A 206 -6.04 -7.57 -2.93
CA SER A 206 -4.77 -8.30 -2.81
C SER A 206 -4.50 -8.75 -1.38
N TRP A 207 -4.78 -7.92 -0.38
CA TRP A 207 -4.64 -8.30 1.03
C TRP A 207 -5.67 -9.34 1.46
N LEU A 208 -6.93 -9.19 1.06
CA LEU A 208 -7.95 -10.19 1.38
C LEU A 208 -7.61 -11.54 0.74
N THR A 209 -7.06 -11.53 -0.47
CA THR A 209 -6.56 -12.73 -1.15
C THR A 209 -5.42 -13.38 -0.36
N PHE A 210 -4.48 -12.60 0.18
CA PHE A 210 -3.43 -13.12 1.07
C PHE A 210 -4.01 -13.86 2.28
N TYR A 211 -4.96 -13.24 2.98
CA TYR A 211 -5.58 -13.84 4.16
C TYR A 211 -6.33 -15.12 3.81
N HIS A 212 -7.02 -15.14 2.66
CA HIS A 212 -7.69 -16.34 2.18
C HIS A 212 -6.69 -17.47 1.88
N VAL A 213 -5.57 -17.16 1.22
CA VAL A 213 -4.48 -18.13 0.99
C VAL A 213 -3.93 -18.66 2.31
N GLY A 214 -3.75 -17.80 3.31
CA GLY A 214 -3.31 -18.21 4.64
C GLY A 214 -4.29 -19.18 5.32
N HIS A 215 -5.59 -18.94 5.18
CA HIS A 215 -6.63 -19.85 5.67
C HIS A 215 -6.61 -21.20 4.96
N VAL A 216 -6.52 -21.22 3.62
CA VAL A 216 -6.44 -22.48 2.84
C VAL A 216 -5.19 -23.26 3.22
N THR A 217 -4.04 -22.59 3.30
CA THR A 217 -2.77 -23.20 3.72
C THR A 217 -2.85 -23.80 5.12
N HIS A 218 -3.56 -23.13 6.05
CA HIS A 218 -3.81 -23.66 7.38
C HIS A 218 -4.67 -24.93 7.37
N GLU A 219 -5.76 -24.94 6.61
CA GLU A 219 -6.64 -26.12 6.52
C GLU A 219 -5.89 -27.33 5.96
N ASP A 220 -5.00 -27.14 4.99
CA ASP A 220 -4.12 -28.21 4.48
C ASP A 220 -3.12 -28.71 5.54
N PHE A 221 -2.69 -27.84 6.45
CA PHE A 221 -1.71 -28.17 7.51
C PHE A 221 -2.35 -28.80 8.77
N LYS A 222 -3.65 -28.63 8.96
CA LYS A 222 -4.41 -29.06 10.14
C LYS A 222 -4.34 -30.55 10.46
N PRO A 223 -4.31 -31.50 9.49
CA PRO A 223 -4.12 -32.92 9.80
C PRO A 223 -2.79 -33.19 10.49
N PHE A 224 -1.71 -32.53 10.05
CA PHE A 224 -0.40 -32.66 10.68
C PHE A 224 -0.40 -32.13 12.11
N LEU A 225 -1.02 -30.96 12.35
CA LEU A 225 -1.19 -30.42 13.72
C LEU A 225 -1.93 -31.40 14.65
N SER A 226 -2.97 -32.05 14.13
CA SER A 226 -3.75 -33.04 14.88
C SER A 226 -2.91 -34.29 15.23
N GLU A 227 -2.08 -34.76 14.29
CA GLU A 227 -1.13 -35.84 14.52
C GLU A 227 -0.10 -35.47 15.60
N VAL A 228 0.48 -34.27 15.51
CA VAL A 228 1.42 -33.75 16.52
C VAL A 228 0.77 -33.71 17.90
N GLN A 229 -0.45 -33.18 17.99
CA GLN A 229 -1.19 -33.12 19.26
C GLN A 229 -1.38 -34.52 19.86
N SER A 230 -1.77 -35.51 19.04
CA SER A 230 -1.90 -36.91 19.50
C SER A 230 -0.58 -37.47 20.01
N LYS A 231 0.52 -37.27 19.27
CA LYS A 231 1.87 -37.72 19.67
C LYS A 231 2.32 -37.09 20.99
N VAL A 232 2.09 -35.79 21.17
CA VAL A 232 2.42 -35.07 22.41
C VAL A 232 1.63 -35.63 23.60
N GLN A 233 0.34 -35.93 23.42
CA GLN A 233 -0.46 -36.52 24.51
C GLN A 233 0.05 -37.92 24.90
N LYS A 234 0.40 -38.76 23.92
CA LYS A 234 1.00 -40.07 24.19
C LYS A 234 2.33 -39.94 24.94
N ALA A 235 3.20 -39.01 24.53
CA ALA A 235 4.47 -38.76 25.21
C ALA A 235 4.28 -38.33 26.68
N LYS A 236 3.27 -37.48 26.95
CA LYS A 236 2.91 -37.08 28.32
C LYS A 236 2.44 -38.26 29.16
N GLN A 237 1.59 -39.12 28.61
CA GLN A 237 1.12 -40.32 29.31
C GLN A 237 2.29 -41.28 29.61
N SER A 238 3.12 -41.57 28.61
CA SER A 238 4.30 -42.42 28.78
C SER A 238 5.26 -41.86 29.84
N PHE A 239 5.42 -40.55 29.93
CA PHE A 239 6.22 -39.92 30.98
C PHE A 239 5.67 -40.20 32.39
N GLU A 240 4.36 -40.05 32.62
CA GLU A 240 3.79 -40.29 33.95
C GLU A 240 3.92 -41.76 34.37
N GLU A 241 3.65 -42.71 33.47
CA GLU A 241 3.82 -44.16 33.72
C GLU A 241 5.29 -44.50 34.06
N THR A 242 6.21 -43.94 33.29
CA THR A 242 7.66 -44.17 33.44
C THR A 242 8.21 -43.55 34.72
N LYS A 243 7.72 -42.36 35.09
CA LYS A 243 8.08 -41.65 36.32
C LYS A 243 7.67 -42.45 37.56
N GLU A 244 6.45 -42.98 37.59
CA GLU A 244 5.98 -43.81 38.70
C GLU A 244 6.88 -45.04 38.87
N TYR A 245 7.20 -45.72 37.78
CA TYR A 245 8.08 -46.89 37.80
C TYR A 245 9.48 -46.57 38.35
N TYR A 246 10.15 -45.53 37.86
CA TYR A 246 11.50 -45.20 38.32
C TYR A 246 11.53 -44.67 39.76
N LEU A 247 10.48 -44.01 40.23
CA LEU A 247 10.36 -43.64 41.66
C LEU A 247 10.27 -44.87 42.55
N GLN A 248 9.43 -45.85 42.19
CA GLN A 248 9.34 -47.11 42.92
C GLN A 248 10.66 -47.90 42.90
N LEU A 249 11.32 -47.95 41.73
CA LEU A 249 12.61 -48.62 41.56
C LEU A 249 13.70 -47.95 42.42
N LYS A 250 13.74 -46.62 42.45
CA LYS A 250 14.67 -45.83 43.28
C LYS A 250 14.52 -46.20 44.76
N GLU A 251 13.30 -46.16 45.29
CA GLU A 251 13.05 -46.49 46.71
C GLU A 251 13.44 -47.94 47.02
N LYS A 252 13.11 -48.87 46.12
CA LYS A 252 13.48 -50.29 46.26
C LYS A 252 14.99 -50.51 46.27
N MET A 253 15.73 -49.82 45.39
CA MET A 253 17.19 -49.90 45.32
C MET A 253 17.84 -49.36 46.60
N LEU A 254 17.36 -48.22 47.11
CA LEU A 254 17.83 -47.65 48.36
C LEU A 254 17.59 -48.60 49.54
N ALA A 255 16.36 -49.12 49.66
CA ALA A 255 16.01 -50.06 50.72
C ALA A 255 16.85 -51.34 50.67
N ASN A 256 17.12 -51.88 49.48
CA ASN A 256 17.96 -53.06 49.31
C ASN A 256 19.42 -52.79 49.67
N HIS A 257 19.97 -51.64 49.27
CA HIS A 257 21.33 -51.26 49.61
C HIS A 257 21.51 -51.11 51.14
N LEU A 258 20.59 -50.41 51.79
CA LEU A 258 20.61 -50.23 53.25
C LEU A 258 20.47 -51.56 54.00
N LYS A 259 19.64 -52.50 53.52
CA LYS A 259 19.53 -53.84 54.12
C LYS A 259 20.82 -54.67 54.01
N ASN A 260 21.54 -54.53 52.90
CA ASN A 260 22.77 -55.28 52.67
C ASN A 260 23.99 -54.66 53.37
N ALA A 261 23.96 -53.36 53.69
CA ALA A 261 25.03 -52.66 54.40
C ALA A 261 25.03 -52.91 55.93
N VAL A 262 23.97 -53.52 56.48
CA VAL A 262 23.80 -53.83 57.92
C VAL A 262 24.12 -55.31 58.22
N ARG A 263 24.64 -56.06 57.24
CA ARG A 263 25.21 -57.41 57.40
C ARG A 263 26.72 -57.35 57.28
#